data_AF-Q74G49-F1
#
_entry.id   AF-Q74G49-F1
#
_cell.length_a   1.000
_cell.length_b   1.000
_cell.length_c   1.000
_cell.angle_alpha   90.00
_cell.angle_beta   90.00
_cell.angle_gamma   90.00
#
_symmetry.space_group_name_H-M   'P 1'
#
loop_
_entity.id
_entity.type
_entity.pdbx_description
1 polymer ?
#
loop_
_entity_poly.entity_id
_entity_poly.type
_entity_poly.pdbx_seq_one_letter_code
_entity_poly.pdbx_strand_id
1 'polypeptide(L)'
;MQIKRYRNWGILPKIMTISGITVVLIAALVLFVLLPLIGEKMMDGKKEKTKSVVEVAYNLVADLGERAKRGEISEEEARKRAIDHVKQLRYQGKEYFWINDLTPRMIMHPIKPELDGTDLSENKDPRGTYLFREFANICREKGEGFVPYLWPKPGASEPVEKISYVKLYEPWGWVIGSGIYVDDVRADMARLRWVVLGGTALFGLFALSLAFSVGLGVVRPLRHAVTSLQDIAEGEGDLTRRIAVEREDESGELALAFNRFVEKLQGIVGTVANNALQVAAAAGQVQEASRQMAEAAENVAGQAATVATASEEMAATSMEIAGNCVSLADGARHASETAESGAAVVQETVSVMGRIAERVKEAARTVDSLGSRSDQIGEIIGTIEDIADQTNLLALNAAIEAARAGESGRGFAVVADEVRALAERTTRATREIALMIKAIQNETRGAVASMDEGVREVEKGTGEAARSGAALREILEQIGSVSLQISQIATAAEQQTSTTTEISGSIQTITDTAHETARGAQESAGAAGQLADLAEQLQNVVMTFRLSA
;
A
#
# COMPACT_ATOMS: atom_id res chain seq x y z
N MET A 1 -46.88 35.96 -2.09
CA MET A 1 -46.14 35.14 -3.08
C MET A 1 -45.04 35.99 -3.68
N GLN A 2 -43.79 35.84 -3.25
CA GLN A 2 -42.69 36.61 -3.82
C GLN A 2 -42.43 36.10 -5.26
N ILE A 3 -42.72 36.94 -6.26
CA ILE A 3 -42.42 36.61 -7.65
C ILE A 3 -40.90 36.49 -7.77
N LYS A 4 -40.40 35.28 -8.05
CA LYS A 4 -38.96 35.05 -8.25
C LYS A 4 -38.46 35.97 -9.37
N ARG A 5 -37.26 36.52 -9.23
CA ARG A 5 -36.60 37.25 -10.33
C ARG A 5 -36.49 36.34 -11.56
N TYR A 6 -36.63 36.91 -12.77
CA TYR A 6 -36.60 36.17 -14.05
C TYR A 6 -35.40 35.21 -14.17
N ARG A 7 -34.23 35.61 -13.66
CA ARG A 7 -33.02 34.76 -13.62
C ARG A 7 -33.26 33.39 -12.95
N ASN A 8 -34.12 33.34 -11.93
CA ASN A 8 -34.38 32.17 -11.10
C ASN A 8 -35.60 31.35 -11.59
N TRP A 9 -36.16 31.69 -12.75
CA TRP A 9 -37.21 30.89 -13.36
C TRP A 9 -36.61 29.64 -14.02
N GLY A 10 -37.38 28.54 -14.02
CA GLY A 10 -37.04 27.35 -14.78
C GLY A 10 -36.97 27.65 -16.29
N ILE A 11 -36.27 26.80 -17.04
CA ILE A 11 -36.04 26.99 -18.48
C ILE A 11 -37.37 27.03 -19.25
N LEU A 12 -38.32 26.13 -18.97
CA LEU A 12 -39.62 26.09 -19.65
C LEU A 12 -40.44 27.39 -19.47
N PRO A 13 -40.67 27.91 -18.23
CA PRO A 13 -41.31 29.22 -18.04
C PRO A 13 -40.61 30.38 -18.77
N LYS A 14 -39.28 30.38 -18.85
CA LYS A 14 -38.53 31.43 -19.58
C LYS A 14 -38.83 31.38 -21.08
N ILE A 15 -38.74 30.19 -21.69
CA ILE A 15 -39.04 29.98 -23.10
C ILE A 15 -40.49 30.40 -23.41
N MET A 16 -41.46 29.92 -22.61
CA MET A 16 -42.88 30.25 -22.79
C MET A 16 -43.16 31.74 -22.67
N THR A 17 -42.49 32.44 -21.76
CA THR A 17 -42.70 33.88 -21.57
C THR A 17 -42.14 34.70 -22.72
N ILE A 18 -40.94 34.37 -23.22
CA ILE A 18 -40.35 35.04 -24.40
C ILE A 18 -41.23 34.82 -25.63
N SER A 19 -41.66 33.58 -25.87
CA SER A 19 -42.54 33.24 -27.00
C SER A 19 -43.91 33.94 -26.88
N GLY A 20 -44.49 33.97 -25.67
CA GLY A 20 -45.73 34.70 -25.42
C GLY A 20 -45.63 36.19 -25.68
N ILE A 21 -44.57 36.85 -25.20
CA ILE A 21 -44.31 38.27 -25.49
C ILE A 21 -44.19 38.51 -27.00
N THR A 22 -43.48 37.62 -27.71
CA THR A 22 -43.29 37.73 -29.17
C THR A 22 -44.63 37.65 -29.91
N VAL A 23 -45.50 36.69 -29.55
CA VAL A 23 -46.84 36.57 -30.13
C VAL A 23 -47.70 37.81 -29.85
N VAL A 24 -47.63 38.35 -28.63
CA VAL A 24 -48.37 39.58 -28.27
C VAL A 24 -47.88 40.79 -29.06
N LEU A 25 -46.55 40.94 -29.25
CA LEU A 25 -45.98 42.02 -30.05
C LEU A 25 -46.42 41.95 -31.52
N ILE A 26 -46.41 40.74 -32.11
CA ILE A 26 -46.89 40.52 -33.48
C ILE A 26 -48.38 40.83 -33.58
N ALA A 27 -49.20 40.36 -32.64
CA ALA A 27 -50.63 40.66 -32.61
C ALA A 27 -50.92 42.16 -32.48
N ALA A 28 -50.16 42.86 -31.63
CA ALA A 28 -50.28 44.31 -31.48
C ALA A 28 -49.90 45.06 -32.76
N LEU A 29 -48.80 44.67 -33.43
CA LEU A 29 -48.39 45.25 -34.72
C LEU A 29 -49.48 45.08 -35.79
N VAL A 30 -50.08 43.88 -35.86
CA VAL A 30 -51.15 43.59 -36.82
C VAL A 30 -52.41 44.41 -36.53
N LEU A 31 -52.84 44.48 -35.27
CA LEU A 31 -54.07 45.17 -34.86
C LEU A 31 -53.97 46.69 -34.95
N PHE A 32 -52.87 47.27 -34.47
CA PHE A 32 -52.75 48.71 -34.28
C PHE A 32 -52.03 49.42 -35.43
N VAL A 33 -51.27 48.71 -36.27
CA VAL A 33 -50.52 49.33 -37.39
C VAL A 33 -51.01 48.80 -38.73
N LEU A 34 -51.00 47.48 -38.95
CA LEU A 34 -51.25 46.92 -40.27
C LEU A 34 -52.72 47.08 -40.71
N LEU A 35 -53.68 46.72 -39.86
CA LEU A 35 -55.11 46.81 -40.21
C LEU A 35 -55.58 48.26 -40.47
N PRO A 36 -55.23 49.27 -39.63
CA PRO A 36 -55.57 50.66 -39.92
C PRO A 36 -54.98 51.16 -41.24
N LEU A 37 -53.70 50.85 -41.50
CA LEU A 37 -53.01 51.26 -42.72
C LEU A 37 -53.67 50.70 -43.99
N ILE A 38 -54.09 49.43 -43.94
CA ILE A 38 -54.83 48.82 -45.06
C ILE A 38 -56.20 49.50 -45.24
N GLY A 39 -56.89 49.82 -44.15
CA GLY A 39 -58.17 50.51 -44.19
C GLY A 39 -58.11 51.89 -44.86
N GLU A 40 -57.10 52.70 -44.50
CA GLU A 40 -56.86 54.00 -45.16
C GLU A 40 -56.57 53.82 -46.66
N LYS A 41 -55.64 52.93 -47.01
CA LYS A 41 -55.28 52.66 -48.41
C LYS A 41 -56.48 52.19 -49.26
N MET A 42 -57.37 51.38 -48.69
CA MET A 42 -58.58 50.93 -49.38
C MET A 42 -59.57 52.06 -49.63
N MET A 43 -59.74 52.97 -48.66
CA MET A 43 -60.62 54.13 -48.80
C MET A 43 -60.11 55.11 -49.86
N ASP A 44 -58.81 55.42 -49.83
CA ASP A 44 -58.17 56.28 -50.82
C ASP A 44 -58.29 55.71 -52.23
N GLY A 45 -58.09 54.40 -52.39
CA GLY A 45 -58.28 53.71 -53.67
C GLY A 45 -59.71 53.83 -54.21
N LYS A 46 -60.75 53.73 -53.36
CA LYS A 46 -62.14 53.92 -53.81
C LYS A 46 -62.45 55.40 -54.15
N LYS A 47 -61.91 56.37 -53.40
CA LYS A 47 -62.06 57.81 -53.72
C LYS A 47 -61.46 58.13 -55.09
N GLU A 48 -60.23 57.69 -55.35
CA GLU A 48 -59.54 57.95 -56.62
C GLU A 48 -60.29 57.35 -57.83
N LYS A 49 -60.83 56.15 -57.65
CA LYS A 49 -61.69 55.51 -58.66
C LYS A 49 -62.97 56.32 -58.92
N THR A 50 -63.57 56.90 -57.88
CA THR A 50 -64.77 57.74 -58.00
C THR A 50 -64.47 59.04 -58.75
N LYS A 51 -63.36 59.69 -58.42
CA LYS A 51 -62.86 60.86 -59.16
C LYS A 51 -62.69 60.55 -60.64
N SER A 52 -61.98 59.45 -60.96
CA SER A 52 -61.72 59.05 -62.34
C SER A 52 -63.00 58.84 -63.16
N VAL A 53 -64.04 58.22 -62.59
CA VAL A 53 -65.30 58.00 -63.33
C VAL A 53 -66.12 59.28 -63.51
N VAL A 54 -66.05 60.22 -62.55
CA VAL A 54 -66.70 61.54 -62.70
C VAL A 54 -65.97 62.39 -63.74
N GLU A 55 -64.64 62.30 -63.85
CA GLU A 55 -63.89 62.96 -64.91
C GLU A 55 -64.30 62.47 -66.31
N VAL A 56 -64.59 61.19 -66.47
CA VAL A 56 -65.14 60.65 -67.74
C VAL A 56 -66.50 61.26 -68.05
N ALA A 57 -67.41 61.29 -67.07
CA ALA A 57 -68.72 61.93 -67.24
C ALA A 57 -68.61 63.44 -67.53
N TYR A 58 -67.68 64.13 -66.86
CA TYR A 58 -67.35 65.53 -67.09
C TYR A 58 -66.87 65.78 -68.52
N ASN A 59 -65.91 64.99 -69.01
CA ASN A 59 -65.36 65.16 -70.36
C ASN A 59 -66.42 64.92 -71.44
N LEU A 60 -67.38 64.01 -71.19
CA LEU A 60 -68.51 63.79 -72.09
C LEU A 60 -69.43 65.02 -72.18
N VAL A 61 -69.71 65.65 -71.04
CA VAL A 61 -70.48 66.91 -70.98
C VAL A 61 -69.69 68.04 -71.64
N ALA A 62 -68.38 68.13 -71.38
CA ALA A 62 -67.51 69.16 -71.94
C ALA A 62 -67.38 69.06 -73.46
N ASP A 63 -67.26 67.86 -74.04
CA ASP A 63 -67.24 67.65 -75.50
C ASP A 63 -68.53 68.17 -76.15
N LEU A 64 -69.69 67.84 -75.58
CA LEU A 64 -70.98 68.32 -76.07
C LEU A 64 -71.09 69.85 -75.97
N GLY A 65 -70.61 70.44 -74.89
CA GLY A 65 -70.57 71.90 -74.73
C GLY A 65 -69.62 72.60 -75.72
N GLU A 66 -68.47 72.01 -76.04
CA GLU A 66 -67.56 72.54 -77.06
C GLU A 66 -68.14 72.41 -78.48
N ARG A 67 -68.82 71.30 -78.80
CA ARG A 67 -69.55 71.15 -80.08
C ARG A 67 -70.66 72.18 -80.24
N ALA A 68 -71.33 72.56 -79.15
CA ALA A 68 -72.28 73.65 -79.14
C ALA A 68 -71.63 75.00 -79.44
N LYS A 69 -70.48 75.31 -78.82
CA LYS A 69 -69.71 76.55 -79.10
C LYS A 69 -69.24 76.64 -80.55
N ARG A 70 -68.87 75.51 -81.16
CA ARG A 70 -68.50 75.44 -82.59
C ARG A 70 -69.68 75.55 -83.56
N GLY A 71 -70.92 75.59 -83.05
CA GLY A 71 -72.14 75.69 -83.85
C GLY A 71 -72.56 74.39 -84.54
N GLU A 72 -71.97 73.24 -84.18
CA GLU A 72 -72.34 71.93 -84.75
C GLU A 72 -73.73 71.46 -84.28
N ILE A 73 -74.12 71.84 -83.07
CA ILE A 73 -75.40 71.57 -82.43
C ILE A 73 -75.82 72.81 -81.65
N SER A 74 -77.12 73.04 -81.46
CA SER A 74 -77.57 74.13 -80.57
C SER A 74 -77.20 73.83 -79.13
N GLU A 75 -77.00 74.87 -78.32
CA GLU A 75 -76.70 74.70 -76.89
C GLU A 75 -77.82 73.94 -76.15
N GLU A 76 -79.08 74.16 -76.54
CA GLU A 76 -80.23 73.43 -76.01
C GLU A 76 -80.18 71.93 -76.33
N GLU A 77 -79.82 71.59 -77.57
CA GLU A 77 -79.64 70.19 -77.99
C GLU A 77 -78.42 69.54 -77.31
N ALA A 78 -77.33 70.28 -77.12
CA ALA A 78 -76.15 69.80 -76.42
C ALA A 78 -76.43 69.50 -74.94
N ARG A 79 -77.14 70.40 -74.26
CA ARG A 79 -77.57 70.20 -72.86
C ARG A 79 -78.48 68.97 -72.76
N LYS A 80 -79.47 68.83 -73.65
CA LYS A 80 -80.36 67.67 -73.66
C LYS A 80 -79.61 66.35 -73.87
N ARG A 81 -78.69 66.31 -74.85
CA ARG A 81 -77.83 65.13 -75.08
C ARG A 81 -76.96 64.83 -73.87
N ALA A 82 -76.37 65.84 -73.23
CA ALA A 82 -75.50 65.63 -72.07
C ALA A 82 -76.27 65.00 -70.90
N ILE A 83 -77.50 65.47 -70.66
CA ILE A 83 -78.43 64.87 -69.68
C ILE A 83 -78.70 63.42 -70.04
N ASP A 84 -79.11 63.11 -71.27
CA ASP A 84 -79.46 61.75 -71.68
C ASP A 84 -78.27 60.78 -71.58
N HIS A 85 -77.07 61.20 -71.99
CA HIS A 85 -75.87 60.38 -71.88
C HIS A 85 -75.50 60.12 -70.41
N VAL A 86 -75.39 61.17 -69.59
CA VAL A 86 -75.00 61.03 -68.17
C VAL A 86 -76.04 60.22 -67.40
N LYS A 87 -77.34 60.37 -67.73
CA LYS A 87 -78.44 59.60 -67.12
C LYS A 87 -78.31 58.10 -67.33
N GLN A 88 -77.76 57.67 -68.47
CA GLN A 88 -77.55 56.25 -68.80
C GLN A 88 -76.25 55.67 -68.23
N LEU A 89 -75.27 56.50 -67.86
CA LEU A 89 -74.00 56.01 -67.34
C LEU A 89 -74.17 55.27 -66.01
N ARG A 90 -73.62 54.05 -65.95
CA ARG A 90 -73.51 53.25 -64.73
C ARG A 90 -72.10 52.68 -64.61
N TYR A 91 -71.61 52.55 -63.38
CA TYR A 91 -70.35 51.85 -63.10
C TYR A 91 -70.50 50.95 -61.88
N GLN A 92 -69.68 49.90 -61.81
CA GLN A 92 -69.80 48.84 -60.79
C GLN A 92 -71.23 48.25 -60.71
N GLY A 93 -71.94 48.21 -61.84
CA GLY A 93 -73.28 47.63 -61.99
C GLY A 93 -74.44 48.43 -61.39
N LYS A 94 -74.20 49.26 -60.38
CA LYS A 94 -75.26 49.93 -59.60
C LYS A 94 -75.04 51.43 -59.33
N GLU A 95 -73.81 51.93 -59.49
CA GLU A 95 -73.50 53.34 -59.22
C GLU A 95 -73.90 54.23 -60.39
N TYR A 96 -74.23 55.47 -60.08
CA TYR A 96 -74.88 56.40 -61.01
C TYR A 96 -74.36 57.82 -60.84
N PHE A 97 -74.54 58.62 -61.88
CA PHE A 97 -74.16 60.03 -61.91
C PHE A 97 -75.40 60.92 -61.78
N TRP A 98 -75.25 62.10 -61.20
CA TRP A 98 -76.30 63.12 -61.23
C TRP A 98 -75.72 64.46 -61.68
N ILE A 99 -76.60 65.39 -62.05
CA ILE A 99 -76.26 66.75 -62.43
C ILE A 99 -77.15 67.71 -61.63
N ASN A 100 -76.55 68.64 -60.90
CA ASN A 100 -77.24 69.81 -60.33
C ASN A 100 -76.58 71.09 -60.84
N ASP A 101 -77.20 72.25 -60.66
CA ASP A 101 -76.54 73.53 -60.96
C ASP A 101 -75.95 74.20 -59.71
N LEU A 102 -75.34 75.38 -59.91
CA LEU A 102 -74.80 76.20 -58.83
C LEU A 102 -75.89 76.87 -57.97
N THR A 103 -77.15 76.90 -58.38
CA THR A 103 -78.31 77.37 -57.59
C THR A 103 -79.04 76.21 -56.91
N PRO A 104 -78.25 75.30 -56.32
CA PRO A 104 -78.45 73.84 -56.20
C PRO A 104 -79.80 73.29 -56.68
N ARG A 105 -80.15 73.54 -57.93
CA ARG A 105 -81.32 72.94 -58.57
C ARG A 105 -80.89 71.65 -59.26
N MET A 106 -81.66 70.58 -59.12
CA MET A 106 -81.37 69.33 -59.82
C MET A 106 -81.64 69.51 -61.31
N ILE A 107 -80.66 69.15 -62.14
CA ILE A 107 -80.80 69.09 -63.59
C ILE A 107 -81.18 67.67 -64.02
N MET A 108 -80.55 66.65 -63.41
CA MET A 108 -80.83 65.24 -63.70
C MET A 108 -80.40 64.33 -62.56
N HIS A 109 -81.30 63.48 -62.09
CA HIS A 109 -81.02 62.37 -61.18
C HIS A 109 -81.62 61.05 -61.72
N PRO A 110 -80.79 60.02 -62.00
CA PRO A 110 -81.25 58.84 -62.74
C PRO A 110 -82.08 57.87 -61.89
N ILE A 111 -81.93 57.91 -60.56
CA ILE A 111 -82.65 57.03 -59.62
C ILE A 111 -83.86 57.72 -58.97
N LYS A 112 -83.89 59.06 -59.00
CA LYS A 112 -84.90 59.89 -58.31
C LYS A 112 -85.32 61.03 -59.26
N PRO A 113 -85.91 60.72 -60.42
CA PRO A 113 -86.29 61.71 -61.41
C PRO A 113 -87.30 62.74 -60.86
N GLU A 114 -88.00 62.43 -59.76
CA GLU A 114 -88.85 63.37 -59.02
C GLU A 114 -88.10 64.60 -58.48
N LEU A 115 -86.76 64.54 -58.40
CA LEU A 115 -85.94 65.69 -58.02
C LEU A 115 -85.67 66.64 -59.19
N ASP A 116 -85.78 66.18 -60.43
CA ASP A 116 -85.39 66.95 -61.62
C ASP A 116 -86.19 68.27 -61.69
N GLY A 117 -85.48 69.39 -61.81
CA GLY A 117 -86.06 70.74 -61.85
C GLY A 117 -86.37 71.37 -60.48
N THR A 118 -86.24 70.63 -59.38
CA THR A 118 -86.52 71.15 -58.01
C THR A 118 -85.30 71.85 -57.40
N ASP A 119 -85.56 72.88 -56.59
CA ASP A 119 -84.52 73.54 -55.78
C ASP A 119 -84.19 72.69 -54.54
N LEU A 120 -82.93 72.30 -54.42
CA LEU A 120 -82.45 71.44 -53.35
C LEU A 120 -81.58 72.18 -52.32
N SER A 121 -81.64 73.51 -52.30
CA SER A 121 -80.94 74.35 -51.31
C SER A 121 -81.24 73.96 -49.87
N GLU A 122 -82.49 73.56 -49.57
CA GLU A 122 -82.92 73.15 -48.23
C GLU A 122 -82.90 71.63 -48.00
N ASN A 123 -82.37 70.84 -48.95
CA ASN A 123 -82.32 69.39 -48.82
C ASN A 123 -81.22 68.97 -47.82
N LYS A 124 -81.65 68.40 -46.70
CA LYS A 124 -80.77 67.93 -45.63
C LYS A 124 -80.65 66.42 -45.62
N ASP A 125 -79.43 65.94 -45.41
CA ASP A 125 -79.21 64.57 -44.95
C ASP A 125 -79.63 64.42 -43.46
N PRO A 126 -79.81 63.20 -42.93
CA PRO A 126 -80.15 62.99 -41.52
C PRO A 126 -79.12 63.52 -40.50
N ARG A 127 -77.90 63.88 -40.90
CA ARG A 127 -76.91 64.56 -40.04
C ARG A 127 -77.10 66.09 -40.05
N GLY A 128 -78.06 66.61 -40.80
CA GLY A 128 -78.29 68.04 -40.99
C GLY A 128 -77.42 68.68 -42.07
N THR A 129 -76.71 67.88 -42.88
CA THR A 129 -75.83 68.35 -43.95
C THR A 129 -76.67 68.80 -45.14
N TYR A 130 -76.52 70.06 -45.56
CA TYR A 130 -77.14 70.59 -46.77
C TYR A 130 -76.37 70.15 -48.02
N LEU A 131 -76.51 68.89 -48.41
CA LEU A 131 -75.56 68.23 -49.33
C LEU A 131 -75.43 68.91 -50.71
N PHE A 132 -76.51 69.40 -51.31
CA PHE A 132 -76.44 70.09 -52.60
C PHE A 132 -75.85 71.51 -52.50
N ARG A 133 -76.00 72.18 -51.34
CA ARG A 133 -75.29 73.44 -51.05
C ARG A 133 -73.80 73.18 -50.90
N GLU A 134 -73.42 72.11 -50.22
CA GLU A 134 -72.01 71.72 -50.07
C GLU A 134 -71.39 71.38 -51.43
N PHE A 135 -72.10 70.65 -52.31
CA PHE A 135 -71.62 70.41 -53.68
C PHE A 135 -71.40 71.73 -54.44
N ALA A 136 -72.39 72.62 -54.42
CA ALA A 136 -72.29 73.91 -55.10
C ALA A 136 -71.17 74.79 -54.51
N ASN A 137 -71.01 74.84 -53.19
CA ASN A 137 -69.97 75.61 -52.50
C ASN A 137 -68.57 75.09 -52.86
N ILE A 138 -68.34 73.79 -52.77
CA ILE A 138 -67.04 73.18 -53.12
C ILE A 138 -66.72 73.40 -54.60
N CYS A 139 -67.71 73.25 -55.47
CA CYS A 139 -67.54 73.54 -56.89
C CYS A 139 -67.28 75.04 -57.18
N ARG A 140 -67.88 75.98 -56.44
CA ARG A 140 -67.57 77.41 -56.57
C ARG A 140 -66.16 77.76 -56.07
N GLU A 141 -65.73 77.17 -54.96
CA GLU A 141 -64.44 77.49 -54.35
C GLU A 141 -63.26 76.84 -55.06
N LYS A 142 -63.41 75.58 -55.48
CA LYS A 142 -62.30 74.74 -55.96
C LYS A 142 -62.51 74.13 -57.34
N GLY A 143 -63.68 74.31 -57.95
CA GLY A 143 -64.07 73.64 -59.19
C GLY A 143 -64.47 72.17 -59.01
N GLU A 144 -63.85 71.46 -58.08
CA GLU A 144 -64.11 70.04 -57.79
C GLU A 144 -63.79 69.67 -56.34
N GLY A 145 -64.34 68.55 -55.86
CA GLY A 145 -63.98 68.02 -54.54
C GLY A 145 -64.84 66.86 -54.05
N PHE A 146 -64.44 66.28 -52.91
CA PHE A 146 -65.18 65.22 -52.23
C PHE A 146 -66.05 65.78 -51.12
N VAL A 147 -67.28 65.27 -51.03
CA VAL A 147 -68.26 65.67 -50.02
C VAL A 147 -68.83 64.42 -49.36
N PRO A 148 -68.65 64.25 -48.04
CA PRO A 148 -69.27 63.18 -47.28
C PRO A 148 -70.69 63.56 -46.83
N TYR A 149 -71.68 62.74 -47.14
CA TYR A 149 -73.08 62.94 -46.76
C TYR A 149 -73.77 61.58 -46.55
N LEU A 150 -74.96 61.58 -45.98
CA LEU A 150 -75.80 60.39 -45.88
C LEU A 150 -76.75 60.33 -47.08
N TRP A 151 -76.73 59.21 -47.81
CA TRP A 151 -77.65 59.00 -48.94
C TRP A 151 -78.06 57.53 -49.04
N PRO A 152 -79.34 57.24 -49.30
CA PRO A 152 -79.78 55.88 -49.48
C PRO A 152 -79.19 55.24 -50.74
N LYS A 153 -78.89 53.94 -50.67
CA LYS A 153 -78.54 53.14 -51.83
C LYS A 153 -79.74 53.02 -52.79
N PRO A 154 -79.51 52.82 -54.10
CA PRO A 154 -80.60 52.50 -55.03
C PRO A 154 -81.44 51.31 -54.51
N GLY A 155 -82.75 51.50 -54.38
CA GLY A 155 -83.68 50.48 -53.87
C GLY A 155 -83.77 50.35 -52.34
N ALA A 156 -83.00 51.14 -51.57
CA ALA A 156 -83.07 51.18 -50.10
C ALA A 156 -83.64 52.52 -49.62
N SER A 157 -84.33 52.51 -48.48
CA SER A 157 -84.84 53.72 -47.82
C SER A 157 -83.87 54.28 -46.77
N GLU A 158 -83.05 53.40 -46.18
CA GLU A 158 -82.13 53.79 -45.12
C GLU A 158 -80.88 54.48 -45.67
N PRO A 159 -80.58 55.71 -45.24
CA PRO A 159 -79.43 56.46 -45.70
C PRO A 159 -78.14 55.94 -45.06
N VAL A 160 -77.14 55.67 -45.91
CA VAL A 160 -75.80 55.24 -45.48
C VAL A 160 -74.76 56.29 -45.84
N GLU A 161 -73.61 56.24 -45.19
CA GLU A 161 -72.52 57.18 -45.44
C GLU A 161 -72.01 57.03 -46.87
N LYS A 162 -72.14 58.09 -47.65
CA LYS A 162 -71.72 58.21 -49.03
C LYS A 162 -70.71 59.34 -49.15
N ILE A 163 -69.60 59.07 -49.82
CA ILE A 163 -68.64 60.10 -50.19
C ILE A 163 -68.74 60.25 -51.70
N SER A 164 -69.11 61.45 -52.14
CA SER A 164 -69.18 61.75 -53.56
C SER A 164 -68.15 62.74 -53.99
N TYR A 165 -67.66 62.55 -55.21
CA TYR A 165 -66.86 63.52 -55.93
C TYR A 165 -67.77 64.33 -56.85
N VAL A 166 -67.61 65.64 -56.83
CA VAL A 166 -68.35 66.57 -57.68
C VAL A 166 -67.38 67.44 -58.47
N LYS A 167 -67.74 67.77 -59.72
CA LYS A 167 -66.94 68.61 -60.61
C LYS A 167 -67.82 69.58 -61.40
N LEU A 168 -67.40 70.83 -61.45
CA LEU A 168 -68.12 71.92 -62.11
C LEU A 168 -67.76 72.04 -63.58
N TYR A 169 -68.76 71.94 -64.44
CA TYR A 169 -68.71 72.42 -65.81
C TYR A 169 -69.20 73.87 -65.85
N GLU A 170 -68.24 74.80 -65.77
CA GLU A 170 -68.45 76.24 -65.64
C GLU A 170 -69.36 76.85 -66.73
N PRO A 171 -69.25 76.51 -68.03
CA PRO A 171 -70.06 77.14 -69.08
C PRO A 171 -71.58 76.99 -68.88
N TRP A 172 -72.02 75.90 -68.25
CA TRP A 172 -73.43 75.67 -67.95
C TRP A 172 -73.78 75.81 -66.47
N GLY A 173 -72.78 76.06 -65.63
CA GLY A 173 -72.93 76.02 -64.17
C GLY A 173 -73.35 74.65 -63.65
N TRP A 174 -73.05 73.57 -64.38
CA TRP A 174 -73.48 72.21 -64.05
C TRP A 174 -72.44 71.50 -63.18
N VAL A 175 -72.87 71.01 -62.03
CA VAL A 175 -72.12 70.18 -61.11
C VAL A 175 -72.46 68.72 -61.40
N ILE A 176 -71.46 67.98 -61.86
CA ILE A 176 -71.58 66.55 -62.16
C ILE A 176 -71.00 65.77 -60.99
N GLY A 177 -71.80 64.87 -60.44
CA GLY A 177 -71.43 64.13 -59.25
C GLY A 177 -71.59 62.63 -59.37
N SER A 178 -70.73 61.90 -58.68
CA SER A 178 -70.94 60.49 -58.35
C SER A 178 -70.25 60.12 -57.04
N GLY A 179 -70.67 59.05 -56.39
CA GLY A 179 -70.10 58.66 -55.10
C GLY A 179 -70.01 57.17 -54.85
N ILE A 180 -69.40 56.86 -53.71
CA ILE A 180 -69.24 55.51 -53.18
C ILE A 180 -69.81 55.45 -51.77
N TYR A 181 -70.39 54.31 -51.43
CA TYR A 181 -70.87 54.07 -50.08
C TYR A 181 -69.73 53.53 -49.20
N VAL A 182 -69.52 54.14 -48.04
CA VAL A 182 -68.44 53.83 -47.08
C VAL A 182 -68.69 52.49 -46.38
N ASP A 183 -69.95 52.09 -46.24
CA ASP A 183 -70.33 50.81 -45.65
C ASP A 183 -69.84 49.60 -46.48
N ASP A 184 -69.81 49.71 -47.81
CA ASP A 184 -69.24 48.69 -48.69
C ASP A 184 -67.72 48.53 -48.42
N VAL A 185 -66.99 49.61 -48.08
CA VAL A 185 -65.57 49.53 -47.64
C VAL A 185 -65.46 48.89 -46.26
N ARG A 186 -66.35 49.25 -45.32
CA ARG A 186 -66.35 48.69 -43.97
C ARG A 186 -66.66 47.19 -43.96
N ALA A 187 -67.53 46.72 -44.85
CA ALA A 187 -67.84 45.30 -45.01
C ALA A 187 -66.63 44.51 -45.53
N ASP A 188 -65.93 45.01 -46.55
CA ASP A 188 -64.69 44.40 -47.06
C ASP A 188 -63.60 44.35 -45.96
N MET A 189 -63.47 45.43 -45.18
CA MET A 189 -62.54 45.52 -44.06
C MET A 189 -62.89 44.58 -42.91
N ALA A 190 -64.18 44.37 -42.61
CA ALA A 190 -64.61 43.43 -41.58
C ALA A 190 -64.22 41.99 -41.95
N ARG A 191 -64.38 41.60 -43.21
CA ARG A 191 -63.97 40.28 -43.71
C ARG A 191 -62.45 40.11 -43.63
N LEU A 192 -61.69 41.11 -44.07
CA LEU A 192 -60.23 41.10 -44.01
C LEU A 192 -59.71 41.02 -42.57
N ARG A 193 -60.33 41.78 -41.65
CA ARG A 193 -60.01 41.77 -40.22
C ARG A 193 -60.13 40.37 -39.63
N TRP A 194 -61.21 39.64 -39.90
CA TRP A 194 -61.37 38.28 -39.37
C TRP A 194 -60.37 37.28 -39.96
N VAL A 195 -60.03 37.40 -41.24
CA VAL A 195 -59.00 36.55 -41.87
C VAL A 195 -57.62 36.79 -41.25
N VAL A 196 -57.22 38.05 -41.10
CA VAL A 196 -55.92 38.44 -40.53
C VAL A 196 -55.83 38.07 -39.04
N LEU A 197 -56.90 38.27 -38.27
CA LEU A 197 -56.95 37.86 -36.86
C LEU A 197 -56.91 36.34 -36.71
N GLY A 198 -57.65 35.60 -37.54
CA GLY A 198 -57.61 34.13 -37.56
C GLY A 198 -56.22 33.59 -37.88
N GLY A 199 -55.55 34.15 -38.89
CA GLY A 199 -54.17 33.78 -39.24
C GLY A 199 -53.17 34.08 -38.12
N THR A 200 -53.30 35.24 -37.46
CA THR A 200 -52.43 35.64 -36.34
C THR A 200 -52.63 34.73 -35.12
N ALA A 201 -53.88 34.37 -34.82
CA ALA A 201 -54.19 33.43 -33.72
C ALA A 201 -53.61 32.03 -33.99
N LEU A 202 -53.75 31.52 -35.22
CA LEU A 202 -53.19 30.23 -35.61
C LEU A 202 -51.66 30.23 -35.52
N PHE A 203 -50.99 31.29 -35.99
CA PHE A 203 -49.55 31.45 -35.85
C PHE A 203 -49.12 31.49 -34.37
N GLY A 204 -49.85 32.23 -33.54
CA GLY A 204 -49.60 32.29 -32.10
C GLY A 204 -49.71 30.94 -31.42
N LEU A 205 -50.75 30.16 -31.74
CA LEU A 205 -50.94 28.80 -31.21
C LEU A 205 -49.79 27.88 -31.62
N PHE A 206 -49.39 27.93 -32.89
CA PHE A 206 -48.28 27.14 -33.41
C PHE A 206 -46.95 27.50 -32.74
N ALA A 207 -46.63 28.81 -32.64
CA ALA A 207 -45.41 29.28 -32.00
C ALA A 207 -45.33 28.87 -30.51
N LEU A 208 -46.44 28.96 -29.77
CA LEU A 208 -46.49 28.54 -28.37
C LEU A 208 -46.41 27.01 -28.21
N SER A 209 -47.02 26.24 -29.11
CA SER A 209 -46.93 24.77 -29.11
C SER A 209 -45.49 24.30 -29.39
N LEU A 210 -44.82 24.94 -30.34
CA LEU A 210 -43.40 24.67 -30.65
C LEU A 210 -42.51 25.02 -29.45
N ALA A 211 -42.70 26.19 -28.84
CA ALA A 211 -41.98 26.63 -27.65
C ALA A 211 -42.16 25.66 -26.47
N PHE A 212 -43.37 25.15 -26.28
CA PHE A 212 -43.68 24.15 -25.25
C PHE A 212 -42.98 22.82 -25.52
N SER A 213 -43.00 22.32 -26.77
CA SER A 213 -42.32 21.07 -27.16
C SER A 213 -40.80 21.16 -26.99
N VAL A 214 -40.17 22.25 -27.41
CA VAL A 214 -38.73 22.50 -27.21
C VAL A 214 -38.41 22.59 -25.72
N GLY A 215 -39.21 23.33 -24.95
CA GLY A 215 -39.01 23.45 -23.52
C GLY A 215 -39.11 22.12 -22.77
N LEU A 216 -40.05 21.25 -23.16
CA LEU A 216 -40.15 19.88 -22.63
C LEU A 216 -38.97 19.00 -23.01
N GLY A 217 -38.49 19.12 -24.26
CA GLY A 217 -37.34 18.38 -24.77
C GLY A 217 -36.05 18.67 -24.01
N VAL A 218 -35.84 19.91 -23.56
CA VAL A 218 -34.64 20.32 -22.82
C VAL A 218 -34.77 20.12 -21.31
N VAL A 219 -35.94 20.41 -20.74
CA VAL A 219 -36.12 20.40 -19.27
C VAL A 219 -36.14 19.00 -18.69
N ARG A 220 -36.76 18.02 -19.37
CA ARG A 220 -36.89 16.66 -18.82
C ARG A 220 -35.52 15.99 -18.60
N PRO A 221 -34.61 15.90 -19.59
CA PRO A 221 -33.30 15.26 -19.40
C PRO A 221 -32.45 15.95 -18.33
N LEU A 222 -32.43 17.30 -18.31
CA LEU A 222 -31.71 18.06 -17.29
C LEU A 222 -32.23 17.76 -15.89
N ARG A 223 -33.55 17.64 -15.72
CA ARG A 223 -34.16 17.30 -14.43
C ARG A 223 -33.78 15.89 -14.00
N HIS A 224 -33.78 14.91 -14.91
CA HIS A 224 -33.33 13.55 -14.59
C HIS A 224 -31.85 13.53 -14.15
N ALA A 225 -30.97 14.23 -14.86
CA ALA A 225 -29.56 14.32 -14.47
C ALA A 225 -29.37 14.96 -13.08
N VAL A 226 -30.09 16.05 -12.80
CA VAL A 226 -30.06 16.71 -11.49
C VAL A 226 -30.59 15.79 -10.40
N THR A 227 -31.73 15.13 -10.61
CA THR A 227 -32.32 14.21 -9.62
C THR A 227 -31.41 13.01 -9.38
N SER A 228 -30.80 12.43 -10.41
CA SER A 228 -29.84 11.33 -10.22
C SER A 228 -28.57 11.77 -9.49
N LEU A 229 -28.06 12.99 -9.72
CA LEU A 229 -26.96 13.55 -8.92
C LEU A 229 -27.37 13.79 -7.46
N GLN A 230 -28.58 14.29 -7.22
CA GLN A 230 -29.11 14.48 -5.88
C GLN A 230 -29.30 13.15 -5.15
N ASP A 231 -29.78 12.10 -5.83
CA ASP A 231 -29.90 10.77 -5.23
C ASP A 231 -28.53 10.18 -4.85
N ILE A 232 -27.48 10.46 -5.64
CA ILE A 232 -26.11 10.05 -5.31
C ILE A 232 -25.54 10.88 -4.15
N ALA A 233 -25.83 12.18 -4.08
CA ALA A 233 -25.25 13.10 -3.10
C ALA A 233 -26.00 13.14 -1.75
N GLU A 234 -27.32 13.02 -1.76
CA GLU A 234 -28.21 13.13 -0.59
C GLU A 234 -28.88 11.80 -0.22
N GLY A 235 -28.92 10.83 -1.14
CA GLY A 235 -29.52 9.50 -0.93
C GLY A 235 -28.53 8.43 -0.48
N GLU A 236 -28.82 7.16 -0.75
CA GLU A 236 -28.01 5.98 -0.39
C GLU A 236 -26.77 5.78 -1.28
N GLY A 237 -26.28 6.84 -1.95
CA GLY A 237 -25.11 6.76 -2.82
C GLY A 237 -25.21 5.67 -3.91
N ASP A 238 -26.39 5.51 -4.53
CA ASP A 238 -26.64 4.43 -5.49
C ASP A 238 -25.90 4.64 -6.83
N LEU A 239 -24.69 4.09 -6.91
CA LEU A 239 -23.84 4.14 -8.10
C LEU A 239 -24.24 3.10 -9.16
N THR A 240 -25.33 2.36 -8.98
CA THR A 240 -25.86 1.43 -10.00
C THR A 240 -26.78 2.12 -10.99
N ARG A 241 -27.30 3.30 -10.64
CA ARG A 241 -28.19 4.09 -11.48
C ARG A 241 -27.48 4.59 -12.74
N ARG A 242 -28.18 4.55 -13.87
CA ARG A 242 -27.74 5.10 -15.16
C ARG A 242 -28.86 5.93 -15.77
N ILE A 243 -28.50 6.96 -16.52
CA ILE A 243 -29.45 7.76 -17.32
C ILE A 243 -29.58 7.11 -18.69
N ALA A 244 -30.81 6.87 -19.14
CA ALA A 244 -31.07 6.34 -20.47
C ALA A 244 -30.60 7.32 -21.55
N VAL A 245 -29.84 6.84 -22.52
CA VAL A 245 -29.36 7.62 -23.67
C VAL A 245 -30.38 7.47 -24.79
N GLU A 246 -31.37 8.35 -24.84
CA GLU A 246 -32.47 8.30 -25.82
C GLU A 246 -32.25 9.21 -27.04
N ARG A 247 -31.22 10.06 -27.01
CA ARG A 247 -30.97 11.12 -27.99
C ARG A 247 -29.50 11.25 -28.32
N GLU A 248 -29.21 11.84 -29.47
CA GLU A 248 -27.86 12.16 -29.96
C GLU A 248 -27.54 13.67 -29.86
N ASP A 249 -28.40 14.45 -29.19
CA ASP A 249 -28.20 15.87 -28.92
C ASP A 249 -27.36 16.10 -27.64
N GLU A 250 -27.21 17.35 -27.22
CA GLU A 250 -26.46 17.72 -26.01
C GLU A 250 -27.03 17.06 -24.73
N SER A 251 -28.31 16.68 -24.73
CA SER A 251 -28.91 15.93 -23.62
C SER A 251 -28.43 14.48 -23.59
N GLY A 252 -28.26 13.87 -24.76
CA GLY A 252 -27.66 12.55 -24.93
C GLY A 252 -26.18 12.52 -24.52
N GLU A 253 -25.42 13.54 -24.93
CA GLU A 253 -24.02 13.69 -24.53
C GLU A 253 -23.87 13.85 -23.01
N LEU A 254 -24.75 14.63 -22.37
CA LEU A 254 -24.82 14.75 -20.90
C LEU A 254 -25.08 13.39 -20.24
N ALA A 255 -26.03 12.61 -20.74
CA ALA A 255 -26.34 11.28 -20.22
C ALA A 255 -25.13 10.32 -20.33
N LEU A 256 -24.44 10.32 -21.48
CA LEU A 256 -23.21 9.54 -21.69
C LEU A 256 -22.07 9.97 -20.77
N ALA A 257 -21.84 11.27 -20.62
CA ALA A 257 -20.83 11.82 -19.72
C ALA A 257 -21.14 11.46 -18.25
N PHE A 258 -22.40 11.59 -17.83
CA PHE A 258 -22.86 11.20 -16.51
C PHE A 258 -22.63 9.69 -16.26
N ASN A 259 -23.04 8.82 -17.17
CA ASN A 259 -22.87 7.37 -17.01
C ASN A 259 -21.40 6.97 -16.89
N ARG A 260 -20.50 7.56 -17.71
CA ARG A 260 -19.04 7.33 -17.59
C ARG A 260 -18.46 7.83 -16.27
N PHE A 261 -18.96 8.95 -15.75
CA PHE A 261 -18.56 9.47 -14.44
C PHE A 261 -18.96 8.52 -13.32
N VAL A 262 -20.22 8.06 -13.32
CA VAL A 262 -20.73 7.10 -12.31
C VAL A 262 -19.98 5.77 -12.41
N GLU A 263 -19.72 5.26 -13.61
CA GLU A 263 -18.94 4.03 -13.82
C GLU A 263 -17.52 4.13 -13.24
N LYS A 264 -16.81 5.24 -13.49
CA LYS A 264 -15.48 5.48 -12.91
C LYS A 264 -15.52 5.57 -11.38
N LEU A 265 -16.51 6.28 -10.83
CA LEU A 265 -16.68 6.36 -9.38
C LEU A 265 -16.96 4.98 -8.77
N GLN A 266 -17.85 4.21 -9.40
CA GLN A 266 -18.17 2.86 -8.96
C GLN A 266 -16.90 1.96 -8.91
N GLY A 267 -16.06 2.02 -9.95
CA GLY A 267 -14.80 1.29 -9.99
C GLY A 267 -13.78 1.71 -8.91
N ILE A 268 -13.66 3.01 -8.64
CA ILE A 268 -12.80 3.53 -7.57
C ILE A 268 -13.31 3.04 -6.21
N VAL A 269 -14.61 3.21 -5.93
CA VAL A 269 -15.23 2.79 -4.65
C VAL A 269 -15.09 1.28 -4.44
N GLY A 270 -15.30 0.47 -5.49
CA GLY A 270 -15.08 -0.98 -5.43
C GLY A 270 -13.62 -1.38 -5.18
N THR A 271 -12.67 -0.65 -5.78
CA THR A 271 -11.23 -0.88 -5.52
C THR A 271 -10.86 -0.54 -4.08
N VAL A 272 -11.36 0.58 -3.55
CA VAL A 272 -11.16 0.96 -2.14
C VAL A 272 -11.78 -0.07 -1.19
N ALA A 273 -12.98 -0.59 -1.50
CA ALA A 273 -13.63 -1.67 -0.74
C ALA A 273 -12.73 -2.90 -0.61
N ASN A 274 -12.21 -3.38 -1.74
CA ASN A 274 -11.36 -4.56 -1.80
C ASN A 274 -10.03 -4.33 -1.09
N ASN A 275 -9.43 -3.16 -1.26
CA ASN A 275 -8.18 -2.82 -0.58
C ASN A 275 -8.37 -2.74 0.94
N ALA A 276 -9.48 -2.19 1.43
CA ALA A 276 -9.80 -2.17 2.85
C ALA A 276 -9.91 -3.59 3.43
N LEU A 277 -10.60 -4.51 2.74
CA LEU A 277 -10.67 -5.92 3.14
C LEU A 277 -9.28 -6.58 3.20
N GLN A 278 -8.41 -6.33 2.22
CA GLN A 278 -7.05 -6.85 2.21
C GLN A 278 -6.20 -6.29 3.35
N VAL A 279 -6.32 -4.99 3.65
CA VAL A 279 -5.63 -4.36 4.78
C VAL A 279 -6.11 -4.94 6.10
N ALA A 280 -7.43 -5.13 6.29
CA ALA A 280 -7.97 -5.76 7.50
C ALA A 280 -7.45 -7.20 7.68
N ALA A 281 -7.44 -8.00 6.61
CA ALA A 281 -6.92 -9.36 6.66
C ALA A 281 -5.41 -9.40 6.96
N ALA A 282 -4.62 -8.55 6.30
CA ALA A 282 -3.17 -8.45 6.55
C ALA A 282 -2.87 -7.97 7.97
N ALA A 283 -3.64 -7.01 8.48
CA ALA A 283 -3.56 -6.55 9.85
C ALA A 283 -3.84 -7.70 10.85
N GLY A 284 -4.89 -8.50 10.62
CA GLY A 284 -5.16 -9.68 11.45
C GLY A 284 -4.01 -10.70 11.46
N GLN A 285 -3.37 -10.93 10.30
CA GLN A 285 -2.19 -11.80 10.21
C GLN A 285 -0.99 -11.25 10.98
N VAL A 286 -0.72 -9.93 10.87
CA VAL A 286 0.37 -9.28 11.62
C VAL A 286 0.09 -9.34 13.11
N GLN A 287 -1.15 -9.17 13.54
CA GLN A 287 -1.52 -9.23 14.96
C GLN A 287 -1.26 -10.62 15.54
N GLU A 288 -1.67 -11.68 14.85
CA GLU A 288 -1.43 -13.06 15.30
C GLU A 288 0.06 -13.44 15.26
N ALA A 289 0.77 -13.08 14.20
CA ALA A 289 2.22 -13.30 14.09
C ALA A 289 2.99 -12.58 15.21
N SER A 290 2.56 -11.36 15.55
CA SER A 290 3.14 -10.57 16.64
C SER A 290 2.85 -11.21 18.01
N ARG A 291 1.64 -11.73 18.23
CA ARG A 291 1.31 -12.46 19.47
C ARG A 291 2.19 -13.69 19.64
N GLN A 292 2.37 -14.49 18.59
CA GLN A 292 3.25 -15.66 18.60
C GLN A 292 4.72 -15.27 18.83
N MET A 293 5.16 -14.15 18.25
CA MET A 293 6.51 -13.63 18.47
C MET A 293 6.76 -13.22 19.93
N ALA A 294 5.77 -12.59 20.58
CA ALA A 294 5.86 -12.25 22.00
C ALA A 294 5.97 -13.49 22.88
N GLU A 295 5.13 -14.51 22.65
CA GLU A 295 5.20 -15.79 23.38
C GLU A 295 6.53 -16.51 23.15
N ALA A 296 7.03 -16.53 21.91
CA ALA A 296 8.33 -17.12 21.59
C ALA A 296 9.49 -16.38 22.30
N ALA A 297 9.43 -15.05 22.36
CA ALA A 297 10.42 -14.25 23.06
C ALA A 297 10.41 -14.51 24.58
N GLU A 298 9.24 -14.63 25.20
CA GLU A 298 9.13 -15.04 26.62
C GLU A 298 9.74 -16.43 26.86
N ASN A 299 9.50 -17.39 25.96
CA ASN A 299 10.12 -18.72 26.03
C ASN A 299 11.65 -18.66 25.92
N VAL A 300 12.19 -17.82 25.03
CA VAL A 300 13.63 -17.59 24.92
C VAL A 300 14.21 -17.01 26.21
N ALA A 301 13.53 -16.04 26.84
CA ALA A 301 13.95 -15.49 28.12
C ALA A 301 13.97 -16.56 29.24
N GLY A 302 12.96 -17.44 29.28
CA GLY A 302 12.94 -18.56 30.23
C GLY A 302 14.07 -19.58 30.01
N GLN A 303 14.38 -19.90 28.75
CA GLN A 303 15.51 -20.77 28.40
C GLN A 303 16.85 -20.11 28.74
N ALA A 304 16.99 -18.81 28.47
CA ALA A 304 18.18 -18.04 28.84
C ALA A 304 18.42 -18.10 30.35
N ALA A 305 17.38 -17.94 31.18
CA ALA A 305 17.49 -18.10 32.63
C ALA A 305 18.00 -19.49 33.05
N THR A 306 17.57 -20.55 32.36
CA THR A 306 18.02 -21.93 32.64
C THR A 306 19.50 -22.11 32.29
N VAL A 307 19.94 -21.53 31.16
CA VAL A 307 21.35 -21.53 30.76
C VAL A 307 22.22 -20.68 31.69
N ALA A 308 21.68 -19.58 32.24
CA ALA A 308 22.37 -18.79 33.26
C ALA A 308 22.69 -19.64 34.49
N THR A 309 21.70 -20.34 35.04
CA THR A 309 21.89 -21.24 36.19
C THR A 309 22.91 -22.33 35.89
N ALA A 310 22.82 -22.97 34.72
CA ALA A 310 23.80 -23.99 34.32
C ALA A 310 25.23 -23.41 34.17
N SER A 311 25.36 -22.15 33.75
CA SER A 311 26.65 -21.46 33.63
C SER A 311 27.24 -21.12 35.00
N GLU A 312 26.41 -20.72 35.97
CA GLU A 312 26.83 -20.52 37.36
C GLU A 312 27.31 -21.82 38.01
N GLU A 313 26.58 -22.93 37.83
CA GLU A 313 27.00 -24.26 38.30
C GLU A 313 28.32 -24.71 37.64
N MET A 314 28.49 -24.43 36.35
CA MET A 314 29.71 -24.74 35.61
C MET A 314 30.91 -23.90 36.07
N ALA A 315 30.70 -22.63 36.40
CA ALA A 315 31.73 -21.78 36.99
C ALA A 315 32.15 -22.28 38.37
N ALA A 316 31.17 -22.66 39.20
CA ALA A 316 31.41 -23.21 40.54
C ALA A 316 32.21 -24.52 40.49
N THR A 317 31.81 -25.46 39.62
CA THR A 317 32.54 -26.72 39.43
C THR A 317 33.94 -26.52 38.85
N SER A 318 34.12 -25.55 37.95
CA SER A 318 35.46 -25.22 37.42
C SER A 318 36.39 -24.68 38.52
N MET A 319 35.87 -23.84 39.42
CA MET A 319 36.63 -23.36 40.59
C MET A 319 36.98 -24.52 41.55
N GLU A 320 36.06 -25.47 41.74
CA GLU A 320 36.32 -26.67 42.54
C GLU A 320 37.43 -27.55 41.91
N ILE A 321 37.40 -27.74 40.59
CA ILE A 321 38.45 -28.46 39.85
C ILE A 321 39.81 -27.78 40.05
N ALA A 322 39.88 -26.46 39.89
CA ALA A 322 41.11 -25.70 40.12
C ALA A 322 41.63 -25.87 41.56
N GLY A 323 40.75 -25.82 42.56
CA GLY A 323 41.10 -26.08 43.96
C GLY A 323 41.61 -27.51 44.21
N ASN A 324 40.97 -28.50 43.57
CA ASN A 324 41.42 -29.89 43.63
C ASN A 324 42.79 -30.09 42.99
N CYS A 325 43.09 -29.39 41.90
CA CYS A 325 44.42 -29.41 41.29
C CYS A 325 45.51 -28.89 42.24
N VAL A 326 45.25 -27.86 43.03
CA VAL A 326 46.21 -27.38 44.05
C VAL A 326 46.52 -28.48 45.06
N SER A 327 45.49 -29.18 45.54
CA SER A 327 45.66 -30.28 46.50
C SER A 327 46.40 -31.48 45.89
N LEU A 328 46.10 -31.82 44.63
CA LEU A 328 46.79 -32.87 43.89
C LEU A 328 48.26 -32.52 43.63
N ALA A 329 48.57 -31.26 43.34
CA ALA A 329 49.94 -30.80 43.12
C ALA A 329 50.78 -30.95 44.40
N ASP A 330 50.24 -30.63 45.57
CA ASP A 330 50.92 -30.85 46.85
C ASP A 330 51.10 -32.35 47.15
N GLY A 331 50.08 -33.18 46.86
CA GLY A 331 50.19 -34.64 46.96
C GLY A 331 51.28 -35.22 46.06
N ALA A 332 51.37 -34.77 44.81
CA ALA A 332 52.42 -35.18 43.87
C ALA A 332 53.82 -34.74 44.36
N ARG A 333 53.93 -33.52 44.90
CA ARG A 333 55.19 -33.02 45.50
C ARG A 333 55.61 -33.90 46.68
N HIS A 334 54.70 -34.24 47.58
CA HIS A 334 55.01 -35.09 48.74
C HIS A 334 55.40 -36.52 48.33
N ALA A 335 54.74 -37.07 47.30
CA ALA A 335 55.11 -38.36 46.73
C ALA A 335 56.52 -38.32 46.11
N SER A 336 56.87 -37.23 45.44
CA SER A 336 58.21 -37.01 44.87
C SER A 336 59.28 -36.95 45.95
N GLU A 337 59.08 -36.15 47.01
CA GLU A 337 59.98 -36.06 48.16
C GLU A 337 60.19 -37.43 48.83
N THR A 338 59.12 -38.22 48.97
CA THR A 338 59.18 -39.57 49.55
C THR A 338 59.95 -40.56 48.66
N ALA A 339 59.70 -40.53 47.35
CA ALA A 339 60.39 -41.41 46.40
C ALA A 339 61.88 -41.04 46.26
N GLU A 340 62.22 -39.75 46.30
CA GLU A 340 63.60 -39.26 46.28
C GLU A 340 64.36 -39.70 47.53
N SER A 341 63.75 -39.55 48.72
CA SER A 341 64.29 -40.07 49.97
C SER A 341 64.49 -41.59 49.93
N GLY A 342 63.51 -42.34 49.43
CA GLY A 342 63.62 -43.79 49.23
C GLY A 342 64.77 -44.17 48.28
N ALA A 343 64.93 -43.42 47.19
CA ALA A 343 66.00 -43.66 46.21
C ALA A 343 67.38 -43.43 46.84
N ALA A 344 67.53 -42.40 47.68
CA ALA A 344 68.76 -42.13 48.43
C ALA A 344 69.11 -43.27 49.39
N VAL A 345 68.13 -43.78 50.14
CA VAL A 345 68.32 -44.93 51.07
C VAL A 345 68.76 -46.19 50.32
N VAL A 346 68.15 -46.46 49.16
CA VAL A 346 68.54 -47.63 48.34
C VAL A 346 69.94 -47.46 47.77
N GLN A 347 70.30 -46.26 47.32
CA GLN A 347 71.65 -45.95 46.83
C GLN A 347 72.71 -46.15 47.92
N GLU A 348 72.42 -45.73 49.16
CA GLU A 348 73.27 -45.99 50.32
C GLU A 348 73.37 -47.49 50.61
N THR A 349 72.25 -48.22 50.53
CA THR A 349 72.21 -49.67 50.72
C THR A 349 73.12 -50.40 49.73
N VAL A 350 73.09 -50.03 48.45
CA VAL A 350 73.99 -50.57 47.41
C VAL A 350 75.46 -50.30 47.75
N SER A 351 75.79 -49.10 48.23
CA SER A 351 77.16 -48.76 48.66
C SER A 351 77.61 -49.56 49.88
N VAL A 352 76.73 -49.73 50.88
CA VAL A 352 76.99 -50.55 52.07
C VAL A 352 77.23 -52.01 51.68
N MET A 353 76.39 -52.59 50.81
CA MET A 353 76.57 -53.97 50.34
C MET A 353 77.90 -54.16 49.59
N GLY A 354 78.31 -53.20 48.76
CA GLY A 354 79.63 -53.21 48.14
C GLY A 354 80.77 -53.25 49.16
N ARG A 355 80.67 -52.47 50.25
CA ARG A 355 81.65 -52.51 51.35
C ARG A 355 81.62 -53.84 52.11
N ILE A 356 80.46 -54.43 52.34
CA ILE A 356 80.32 -55.74 52.99
C ILE A 356 80.99 -56.81 52.13
N ALA A 357 80.73 -56.84 50.82
CA ALA A 357 81.35 -57.80 49.91
C ALA A 357 82.87 -57.75 49.96
N GLU A 358 83.46 -56.54 49.98
CA GLU A 358 84.91 -56.37 50.07
C GLU A 358 85.47 -56.85 51.41
N ARG A 359 84.78 -56.58 52.53
CA ARG A 359 85.17 -57.06 53.86
C ARG A 359 85.09 -58.57 53.99
N VAL A 360 84.07 -59.21 53.38
CA VAL A 360 83.97 -60.68 53.35
C VAL A 360 85.09 -61.28 52.50
N LYS A 361 85.42 -60.69 51.35
CA LYS A 361 86.58 -61.11 50.52
C LYS A 361 87.91 -60.97 51.27
N GLU A 362 88.10 -59.90 52.02
CA GLU A 362 89.29 -59.69 52.86
C GLU A 362 89.38 -60.73 53.98
N ALA A 363 88.25 -61.03 54.65
CA ALA A 363 88.19 -62.09 55.65
C ALA A 363 88.50 -63.47 55.04
N ALA A 364 87.97 -63.77 53.85
CA ALA A 364 88.23 -65.03 53.13
C ALA A 364 89.74 -65.22 52.85
N ARG A 365 90.42 -64.17 52.36
CA ARG A 365 91.88 -64.21 52.15
C ARG A 365 92.68 -64.45 53.43
N THR A 366 92.21 -63.90 54.55
CA THR A 366 92.87 -64.07 55.86
C THR A 366 92.72 -65.51 56.36
N VAL A 367 91.54 -66.09 56.22
CA VAL A 367 91.26 -67.50 56.58
C VAL A 367 92.00 -68.46 55.63
N ASP A 368 92.06 -68.15 54.34
CA ASP A 368 92.84 -68.92 53.36
C ASP A 368 94.34 -68.90 53.69
N SER A 369 94.89 -67.74 54.08
CA SER A 369 96.27 -67.65 54.57
C SER A 369 96.49 -68.49 55.84
N LEU A 370 95.51 -68.55 56.74
CA LEU A 370 95.56 -69.44 57.92
C LEU A 370 95.54 -70.93 57.50
N GLY A 371 94.75 -71.28 56.48
CA GLY A 371 94.74 -72.61 55.87
C GLY A 371 96.12 -72.98 55.33
N SER A 372 96.74 -72.10 54.54
CA SER A 372 98.10 -72.30 54.00
C SER A 372 99.16 -72.44 55.10
N ARG A 373 99.10 -71.63 56.16
CA ARG A 373 99.98 -71.78 57.33
C ARG A 373 99.77 -73.10 58.06
N SER A 374 98.52 -73.58 58.12
CA SER A 374 98.19 -74.88 58.72
C SER A 374 98.74 -76.04 57.88
N ASP A 375 98.72 -75.94 56.55
CA ASP A 375 99.38 -76.89 55.65
C ASP A 375 100.89 -76.98 55.91
N GLN A 376 101.56 -75.82 56.06
CA GLN A 376 102.99 -75.76 56.42
C GLN A 376 103.26 -76.40 57.79
N ILE A 377 102.41 -76.16 58.79
CA ILE A 377 102.54 -76.82 60.09
C ILE A 377 102.33 -78.33 59.96
N GLY A 378 101.40 -78.77 59.13
CA GLY A 378 101.17 -80.18 58.82
C GLY A 378 102.42 -80.87 58.26
N GLU A 379 103.12 -80.25 57.32
CA GLU A 379 104.40 -80.75 56.78
C GLU A 379 105.50 -80.85 57.85
N ILE A 380 105.60 -79.85 58.73
CA ILE A 380 106.56 -79.85 59.84
C ILE A 380 106.23 -80.99 60.81
N ILE A 381 104.96 -81.18 61.16
CA ILE A 381 104.53 -82.26 62.08
C ILE A 381 104.82 -83.63 61.47
N GLY A 382 104.58 -83.81 60.17
CA GLY A 382 104.98 -85.04 59.46
C GLY A 382 106.48 -85.29 59.53
N THR A 383 107.30 -84.25 59.33
CA THR A 383 108.76 -84.35 59.48
C THR A 383 109.17 -84.72 60.91
N ILE A 384 108.49 -84.18 61.93
CA ILE A 384 108.77 -84.51 63.35
C ILE A 384 108.35 -85.95 63.65
N GLU A 385 107.23 -86.43 63.11
CA GLU A 385 106.82 -87.84 63.22
C GLU A 385 107.87 -88.77 62.59
N ASP A 386 108.36 -88.45 61.38
CA ASP A 386 109.42 -89.20 60.71
C ASP A 386 110.72 -89.23 61.55
N ILE A 387 111.12 -88.09 62.13
CA ILE A 387 112.28 -88.00 63.03
C ILE A 387 112.06 -88.84 64.28
N ALA A 388 110.87 -88.80 64.87
CA ALA A 388 110.54 -89.58 66.06
C ALA A 388 110.58 -91.09 65.76
N ASP A 389 110.04 -91.53 64.62
CA ASP A 389 110.08 -92.92 64.18
C ASP A 389 111.52 -93.38 63.86
N GLN A 390 112.33 -92.54 63.21
CA GLN A 390 113.77 -92.79 63.03
C GLN A 390 114.51 -92.88 64.35
N THR A 391 114.21 -91.99 65.30
CA THR A 391 114.81 -91.98 66.64
C THR A 391 114.42 -93.24 67.41
N ASN A 392 113.16 -93.70 67.28
CA ASN A 392 112.67 -94.94 67.87
C ASN A 392 113.40 -96.17 67.29
N LEU A 393 113.63 -96.21 65.97
CA LEU A 393 114.40 -97.27 65.30
C LEU A 393 115.88 -97.26 65.70
N LEU A 394 116.51 -96.07 65.78
CA LEU A 394 117.89 -95.92 66.26
C LEU A 394 118.02 -96.36 67.72
N ALA A 395 117.07 -95.98 68.57
CA ALA A 395 117.01 -96.39 69.97
C ALA A 395 116.82 -97.90 70.12
N LEU A 396 115.97 -98.52 69.28
CA LEU A 396 115.80 -99.98 69.24
C LEU A 396 117.09 -100.68 68.83
N ASN A 397 117.78 -100.21 67.79
CA ASN A 397 119.06 -100.76 67.37
C ASN A 397 120.13 -100.60 68.47
N ALA A 398 120.16 -99.46 69.15
CA ALA A 398 121.05 -99.22 70.28
C ALA A 398 120.74 -100.14 71.48
N ALA A 399 119.47 -100.37 71.80
CA ALA A 399 119.04 -101.29 72.85
C ALA A 399 119.42 -102.74 72.53
N ILE A 400 119.29 -103.17 71.26
CA ILE A 400 119.73 -104.49 70.79
C ILE A 400 121.24 -104.65 70.95
N GLU A 401 122.03 -103.67 70.50
CA GLU A 401 123.51 -103.76 70.58
C GLU A 401 123.99 -103.67 72.05
N ALA A 402 123.31 -102.90 72.90
CA ALA A 402 123.56 -102.87 74.34
C ALA A 402 123.24 -104.22 75.02
N ALA A 403 122.17 -104.90 74.62
CA ALA A 403 121.85 -106.26 75.09
C ALA A 403 122.91 -107.28 74.62
N ARG A 404 123.48 -107.07 73.42
CA ARG A 404 124.53 -107.92 72.84
C ARG A 404 125.88 -107.79 73.56
N ALA A 405 126.17 -106.63 74.14
CA ALA A 405 127.38 -106.35 74.92
C ALA A 405 127.35 -106.87 76.39
N GLY A 406 126.25 -107.52 76.81
CA GLY A 406 126.14 -108.14 78.13
C GLY A 406 126.27 -107.15 79.30
N GLU A 407 127.01 -107.52 80.36
CA GLU A 407 127.18 -106.69 81.58
C GLU A 407 127.80 -105.30 81.30
N SER A 408 128.61 -105.15 80.23
CA SER A 408 129.22 -103.85 79.88
C SER A 408 128.23 -102.87 79.21
N GLY A 409 127.11 -103.36 78.66
CA GLY A 409 126.11 -102.57 77.96
C GLY A 409 124.96 -102.05 78.82
N ARG A 410 124.89 -102.42 80.11
CA ARG A 410 123.74 -102.13 80.99
C ARG A 410 123.38 -100.65 81.10
N GLY A 411 124.37 -99.77 81.22
CA GLY A 411 124.13 -98.32 81.29
C GLY A 411 123.62 -97.73 79.96
N PHE A 412 124.11 -98.26 78.84
CA PHE A 412 123.67 -97.87 77.50
C PHE A 412 122.25 -98.37 77.19
N ALA A 413 121.89 -99.58 77.64
CA ALA A 413 120.54 -100.13 77.46
C ALA A 413 119.46 -99.26 78.13
N VAL A 414 119.72 -98.75 79.34
CA VAL A 414 118.78 -97.86 80.05
C VAL A 414 118.58 -96.54 79.30
N VAL A 415 119.65 -95.95 78.76
CA VAL A 415 119.55 -94.71 77.95
C VAL A 415 118.81 -94.99 76.64
N ALA A 416 119.08 -96.11 75.98
CA ALA A 416 118.39 -96.50 74.75
C ALA A 416 116.88 -96.73 74.98
N ASP A 417 116.49 -97.38 76.08
CA ASP A 417 115.08 -97.56 76.44
C ASP A 417 114.38 -96.23 76.79
N GLU A 418 115.07 -95.29 77.46
CA GLU A 418 114.53 -93.96 77.76
C GLU A 418 114.35 -93.12 76.48
N VAL A 419 115.32 -93.18 75.55
CA VAL A 419 115.22 -92.52 74.24
C VAL A 419 114.09 -93.14 73.40
N ARG A 420 113.92 -94.47 73.47
CA ARG A 420 112.81 -95.17 72.81
C ARG A 420 111.46 -94.73 73.37
N ALA A 421 111.32 -94.69 74.69
CA ALA A 421 110.10 -94.23 75.35
C ALA A 421 109.80 -92.74 75.06
N LEU A 422 110.84 -91.89 74.97
CA LEU A 422 110.69 -90.50 74.56
C LEU A 422 110.24 -90.39 73.10
N ALA A 423 110.83 -91.16 72.19
CA ALA A 423 110.44 -91.20 70.78
C ALA A 423 108.99 -91.67 70.60
N GLU A 424 108.55 -92.73 71.29
CA GLU A 424 107.15 -93.18 71.30
C GLU A 424 106.19 -92.11 71.84
N ARG A 425 106.58 -91.39 72.90
CA ARG A 425 105.79 -90.25 73.42
C ARG A 425 105.71 -89.11 72.41
N THR A 426 106.80 -88.81 71.71
CA THR A 426 106.85 -87.79 70.66
C THR A 426 105.98 -88.20 69.48
N THR A 427 106.07 -89.43 68.96
CA THR A 427 105.20 -89.94 67.88
C THR A 427 103.72 -89.88 68.26
N ARG A 428 103.35 -90.21 69.50
CA ARG A 428 101.96 -90.08 69.96
C ARG A 428 101.50 -88.62 69.99
N ALA A 429 102.32 -87.72 70.54
CA ALA A 429 102.00 -86.29 70.61
C ALA A 429 101.92 -85.64 69.22
N THR A 430 102.81 -86.00 68.29
CA THR A 430 102.77 -85.50 66.91
C THR A 430 101.53 -85.99 66.16
N ARG A 431 101.09 -87.23 66.37
CA ARG A 431 99.81 -87.72 65.82
C ARG A 431 98.60 -86.95 66.33
N GLU A 432 98.55 -86.66 67.64
CA GLU A 432 97.49 -85.82 68.21
C GLU A 432 97.50 -84.41 67.60
N ILE A 433 98.69 -83.80 67.44
CA ILE A 433 98.82 -82.51 66.77
C ILE A 433 98.44 -82.59 65.29
N ALA A 434 98.83 -83.65 64.58
CA ALA A 434 98.47 -83.86 63.18
C ALA A 434 96.94 -83.94 63.00
N LEU A 435 96.24 -84.63 63.91
CA LEU A 435 94.78 -84.67 63.93
C LEU A 435 94.17 -83.28 64.17
N MET A 436 94.71 -82.49 65.10
CA MET A 436 94.26 -81.11 65.34
C MET A 436 94.51 -80.20 64.13
N ILE A 437 95.68 -80.29 63.50
CA ILE A 437 95.99 -79.51 62.29
C ILE A 437 95.08 -79.90 61.14
N LYS A 438 94.78 -81.19 60.97
CA LYS A 438 93.84 -81.67 59.96
C LYS A 438 92.42 -81.18 60.20
N ALA A 439 92.00 -81.07 61.47
CA ALA A 439 90.73 -80.44 61.83
C ALA A 439 90.73 -78.95 61.45
N ILE A 440 91.77 -78.19 61.81
CA ILE A 440 91.92 -76.77 61.45
C ILE A 440 91.91 -76.57 59.92
N GLN A 441 92.60 -77.42 59.15
CA GLN A 441 92.58 -77.39 57.69
C GLN A 441 91.17 -77.59 57.11
N ASN A 442 90.41 -78.54 57.66
CA ASN A 442 89.04 -78.79 57.22
C ASN A 442 88.11 -77.63 57.61
N GLU A 443 88.22 -77.11 58.83
CA GLU A 443 87.42 -75.98 59.31
C GLU A 443 87.72 -74.69 58.52
N THR A 444 88.99 -74.41 58.22
CA THR A 444 89.40 -73.25 57.41
C THR A 444 88.89 -73.36 55.98
N ARG A 445 88.99 -74.53 55.33
CA ARG A 445 88.38 -74.75 54.00
C ARG A 445 86.86 -74.57 54.02
N GLY A 446 86.18 -75.08 55.06
CA GLY A 446 84.75 -74.87 55.25
C GLY A 446 84.39 -73.40 55.41
N ALA A 447 85.16 -72.66 56.22
CA ALA A 447 84.97 -71.23 56.43
C ALA A 447 85.19 -70.40 55.16
N VAL A 448 86.22 -70.71 54.35
CA VAL A 448 86.43 -70.06 53.04
C VAL A 448 85.25 -70.31 52.11
N ALA A 449 84.75 -71.55 52.02
CA ALA A 449 83.59 -71.87 51.19
C ALA A 449 82.32 -71.10 51.62
N SER A 450 82.05 -71.01 52.92
CA SER A 450 80.93 -70.21 53.45
C SER A 450 81.11 -68.70 53.20
N MET A 451 82.34 -68.18 53.23
CA MET A 451 82.61 -66.79 52.90
C MET A 451 82.40 -66.50 51.41
N ASP A 452 82.81 -67.40 50.51
CA ASP A 452 82.53 -67.29 49.07
C ASP A 452 81.02 -67.32 48.78
N GLU A 453 80.26 -68.18 49.46
CA GLU A 453 78.80 -68.16 49.40
C GLU A 453 78.23 -66.83 49.92
N GLY A 454 78.76 -66.31 51.03
CA GLY A 454 78.40 -65.00 51.58
C GLY A 454 78.63 -63.85 50.59
N VAL A 455 79.74 -63.88 49.84
CA VAL A 455 80.01 -62.90 48.77
C VAL A 455 78.93 -62.97 47.69
N ARG A 456 78.54 -64.17 47.23
CA ARG A 456 77.52 -64.35 46.19
C ARG A 456 76.14 -63.86 46.65
N GLU A 457 75.76 -64.09 47.90
CA GLU A 457 74.51 -63.58 48.46
C GLU A 457 74.52 -62.05 48.57
N VAL A 458 75.65 -61.43 48.93
CA VAL A 458 75.78 -59.96 48.94
C VAL A 458 75.72 -59.38 47.52
N GLU A 459 76.35 -60.02 46.52
CA GLU A 459 76.26 -59.61 45.11
C GLU A 459 74.81 -59.67 44.62
N LYS A 460 74.07 -60.74 44.95
CA LYS A 460 72.64 -60.87 44.65
C LYS A 460 71.80 -59.79 45.34
N GLY A 461 72.03 -59.55 46.63
CA GLY A 461 71.37 -58.49 47.40
C GLY A 461 71.64 -57.08 46.83
N THR A 462 72.86 -56.83 46.37
CA THR A 462 73.23 -55.59 45.67
C THR A 462 72.43 -55.43 44.37
N GLY A 463 72.28 -56.51 43.59
CA GLY A 463 71.48 -56.51 42.36
C GLY A 463 70.00 -56.19 42.61
N GLU A 464 69.38 -56.81 43.63
CA GLU A 464 67.99 -56.56 44.01
C GLU A 464 67.79 -55.10 44.51
N ALA A 465 68.72 -54.58 45.31
CA ALA A 465 68.70 -53.18 45.74
C ALA A 465 68.84 -52.23 44.54
N ALA A 466 69.74 -52.51 43.60
CA ALA A 466 69.90 -51.70 42.40
C ALA A 466 68.62 -51.67 41.53
N ARG A 467 67.92 -52.81 41.38
CA ARG A 467 66.60 -52.84 40.71
C ARG A 467 65.56 -52.01 41.44
N SER A 468 65.51 -52.07 42.76
CA SER A 468 64.61 -51.25 43.57
C SER A 468 64.87 -49.75 43.36
N GLY A 469 66.15 -49.37 43.28
CA GLY A 469 66.54 -47.98 42.97
C GLY A 469 66.15 -47.54 41.56
N ALA A 470 66.17 -48.45 40.58
CA ALA A 470 65.67 -48.17 39.23
C ALA A 470 64.15 -47.95 39.21
N ALA A 471 63.39 -48.79 39.92
CA ALA A 471 61.93 -48.63 40.04
C ALA A 471 61.54 -47.29 40.71
N LEU A 472 62.28 -46.85 41.73
CA LEU A 472 62.05 -45.55 42.36
C LEU A 472 62.31 -44.37 41.42
N ARG A 473 63.31 -44.47 40.54
CA ARG A 473 63.56 -43.45 39.50
C ARG A 473 62.43 -43.38 38.47
N GLU A 474 61.89 -44.53 38.06
CA GLU A 474 60.73 -44.57 37.16
C GLU A 474 59.48 -43.95 37.81
N ILE A 475 59.27 -44.22 39.11
CA ILE A 475 58.20 -43.57 39.90
C ILE A 475 58.39 -42.05 39.94
N LEU A 476 59.61 -41.55 40.15
CA LEU A 476 59.90 -40.11 40.15
C LEU A 476 59.58 -39.46 38.80
N GLU A 477 59.94 -40.11 37.69
CA GLU A 477 59.63 -39.62 36.34
C GLU A 477 58.10 -39.57 36.11
N GLN A 478 57.38 -40.60 36.55
CA GLN A 478 55.92 -40.65 36.43
C GLN A 478 55.22 -39.58 37.28
N ILE A 479 55.71 -39.33 38.50
CA ILE A 479 55.21 -38.24 39.36
C ILE A 479 55.43 -36.88 38.70
N GLY A 480 56.58 -36.67 38.06
CA GLY A 480 56.85 -35.47 37.28
C GLY A 480 55.84 -35.26 36.15
N SER A 481 55.50 -36.31 35.40
CA SER A 481 54.46 -36.26 34.37
C SER A 481 53.08 -35.93 34.95
N VAL A 482 52.72 -36.51 36.10
CA VAL A 482 51.45 -36.24 36.78
C VAL A 482 51.37 -34.78 37.23
N SER A 483 52.46 -34.23 37.78
CA SER A 483 52.53 -32.82 38.18
C SER A 483 52.28 -31.86 37.01
N LEU A 484 52.87 -32.15 35.85
CA LEU A 484 52.63 -31.36 34.63
C LEU A 484 51.16 -31.41 34.18
N GLN A 485 50.55 -32.60 34.20
CA GLN A 485 49.13 -32.76 33.86
C GLN A 485 48.21 -32.01 34.81
N ILE A 486 48.49 -32.04 36.12
CA ILE A 486 47.74 -31.27 37.12
C ILE A 486 47.78 -29.77 36.81
N SER A 487 48.95 -29.24 36.46
CA SER A 487 49.09 -27.83 36.07
C SER A 487 48.28 -27.47 34.83
N GLN A 488 48.19 -28.38 33.84
CA GLN A 488 47.39 -28.18 32.64
C GLN A 488 45.89 -28.20 32.95
N ILE A 489 45.44 -29.12 33.81
CA ILE A 489 44.04 -29.19 34.24
C ILE A 489 43.65 -27.92 35.01
N ALA A 490 44.52 -27.42 35.91
CA ALA A 490 44.28 -26.17 36.64
C ALA A 490 44.09 -24.98 35.67
N THR A 491 44.99 -24.87 34.68
CA THR A 491 44.91 -23.81 33.66
C THR A 491 43.63 -23.92 32.83
N ALA A 492 43.25 -25.14 32.44
CA ALA A 492 42.01 -25.39 31.70
C ALA A 492 40.76 -25.03 32.52
N ALA A 493 40.76 -25.34 33.82
CA ALA A 493 39.67 -25.01 34.73
C ALA A 493 39.53 -23.48 34.92
N GLU A 494 40.64 -22.75 35.08
CA GLU A 494 40.62 -21.28 35.13
C GLU A 494 40.07 -20.67 33.83
N GLN A 495 40.50 -21.18 32.68
CA GLN A 495 39.99 -20.74 31.38
C GLN A 495 38.48 -21.05 31.23
N GLN A 496 38.03 -22.19 31.75
CA GLN A 496 36.61 -22.57 31.75
C GLN A 496 35.77 -21.62 32.62
N THR A 497 36.28 -21.18 33.78
CA THR A 497 35.64 -20.15 34.62
C THR A 497 35.53 -18.80 33.88
N SER A 498 36.57 -18.40 33.16
CA SER A 498 36.51 -17.16 32.34
C SER A 498 35.45 -17.27 31.25
N THR A 499 35.42 -18.40 30.53
CA THR A 499 34.48 -18.65 29.44
C THR A 499 33.03 -18.68 29.95
N THR A 500 32.79 -19.29 31.11
CA THR A 500 31.45 -19.31 31.73
C THR A 500 30.98 -17.91 32.15
N THR A 501 31.90 -17.05 32.59
CA THR A 501 31.58 -15.63 32.89
C THR A 501 31.14 -14.87 31.63
N GLU A 502 31.82 -15.11 30.50
CA GLU A 502 31.42 -14.52 29.20
C GLU A 502 30.07 -15.07 28.71
N ILE A 503 29.81 -16.36 28.92
CA ILE A 503 28.51 -16.98 28.61
C ILE A 503 27.41 -16.32 29.43
N SER A 504 27.60 -16.13 30.73
CA SER A 504 26.62 -15.44 31.60
C SER A 504 26.32 -14.01 31.11
N GLY A 505 27.34 -13.26 30.68
CA GLY A 505 27.14 -11.93 30.08
C GLY A 505 26.36 -11.96 28.76
N SER A 506 26.63 -12.97 27.93
CA SER A 506 25.90 -13.19 26.67
C SER A 506 24.44 -13.56 26.92
N ILE A 507 24.18 -14.37 27.95
CA ILE A 507 22.83 -14.76 28.36
C ILE A 507 22.02 -13.56 28.89
N GLN A 508 22.65 -12.64 29.61
CA GLN A 508 22.00 -11.38 29.99
C GLN A 508 21.56 -10.59 28.75
N THR A 509 22.45 -10.46 27.77
CA THR A 509 22.15 -9.74 26.51
C THR A 509 21.02 -10.40 25.72
N ILE A 510 20.99 -11.74 25.67
CA ILE A 510 19.89 -12.52 25.05
C ILE A 510 18.57 -12.25 25.78
N THR A 511 18.58 -12.23 27.12
CA THR A 511 17.40 -11.97 27.94
C THR A 511 16.84 -10.57 27.70
N ASP A 512 17.71 -9.56 27.67
CA ASP A 512 17.32 -8.18 27.38
C ASP A 512 16.73 -8.05 25.96
N THR A 513 17.36 -8.68 24.97
CA THR A 513 16.88 -8.70 23.58
C THR A 513 15.53 -9.42 23.45
N ALA A 514 15.32 -10.50 24.20
CA ALA A 514 14.07 -11.23 24.23
C ALA A 514 12.94 -10.35 24.82
N HIS A 515 13.19 -9.65 25.92
CA HIS A 515 12.23 -8.69 26.47
C HIS A 515 11.90 -7.55 25.50
N GLU A 516 12.91 -6.99 24.82
CA GLU A 516 12.69 -5.96 23.81
C GLU A 516 11.89 -6.48 22.61
N THR A 517 12.16 -7.71 22.17
CA THR A 517 11.41 -8.39 21.11
C THR A 517 9.95 -8.60 21.50
N ALA A 518 9.69 -9.06 22.73
CA ALA A 518 8.34 -9.24 23.24
C ALA A 518 7.56 -7.92 23.25
N ARG A 519 8.19 -6.83 23.71
CA ARG A 519 7.61 -5.49 23.71
C ARG A 519 7.33 -4.98 22.29
N GLY A 520 8.30 -5.09 21.38
CA GLY A 520 8.15 -4.66 19.98
C GLY A 520 7.06 -5.46 19.25
N ALA A 521 6.90 -6.73 19.58
CA ALA A 521 5.82 -7.57 19.08
C ALA A 521 4.46 -7.10 19.63
N GLN A 522 4.34 -6.79 20.93
CA GLN A 522 3.11 -6.20 21.48
C GLN A 522 2.74 -4.87 20.83
N GLU A 523 3.71 -3.99 20.60
CA GLU A 523 3.52 -2.71 19.88
C GLU A 523 3.03 -2.95 18.45
N SER A 524 3.62 -3.93 17.74
CA SER A 524 3.21 -4.33 16.38
C SER A 524 1.79 -4.89 16.34
N ALA A 525 1.41 -5.71 17.33
CA ALA A 525 0.05 -6.23 17.48
C ALA A 525 -0.97 -5.09 17.71
N GLY A 526 -0.60 -4.08 18.51
CA GLY A 526 -1.41 -2.89 18.73
C GLY A 526 -1.59 -2.05 17.47
N ALA A 527 -0.51 -1.79 16.73
CA ALA A 527 -0.55 -1.05 15.46
C ALA A 527 -1.37 -1.79 14.39
N ALA A 528 -1.24 -3.12 14.33
CA ALA A 528 -2.06 -3.94 13.46
C ALA A 528 -3.55 -3.87 13.84
N GLY A 529 -3.88 -3.89 15.13
CA GLY A 529 -5.26 -3.66 15.60
C GLY A 529 -5.83 -2.32 15.09
N GLN A 530 -5.06 -1.24 15.21
CA GLN A 530 -5.48 0.08 14.69
C GLN A 530 -5.68 0.09 13.16
N LEU A 531 -4.84 -0.63 12.40
CA LEU A 531 -5.01 -0.78 10.95
C LEU A 531 -6.28 -1.55 10.60
N ALA A 532 -6.61 -2.60 11.36
CA ALA A 532 -7.85 -3.35 11.19
C ALA A 532 -9.07 -2.45 11.44
N ASP A 533 -9.05 -1.67 12.53
CA ASP A 533 -10.13 -0.71 12.85
C ASP A 533 -10.29 0.35 11.74
N LEU A 534 -9.18 0.90 11.23
CA LEU A 534 -9.23 1.90 10.16
C LEU A 534 -9.76 1.29 8.84
N ALA A 535 -9.37 0.05 8.54
CA ALA A 535 -9.88 -0.67 7.39
C ALA A 535 -11.39 -0.96 7.51
N GLU A 536 -11.87 -1.33 8.69
CA GLU A 536 -13.30 -1.50 8.97
C GLU A 536 -14.06 -0.18 8.84
N GLN A 537 -13.53 0.93 9.36
CA GLN A 537 -14.11 2.25 9.18
C GLN A 537 -14.19 2.65 7.70
N LEU A 538 -13.12 2.44 6.93
CA LEU A 538 -13.11 2.65 5.48
C LEU A 538 -14.16 1.78 4.78
N GLN A 539 -14.28 0.51 5.16
CA GLN A 539 -15.28 -0.39 4.63
C GLN A 539 -16.71 0.10 4.92
N ASN A 540 -16.98 0.59 6.13
CA ASN A 540 -18.28 1.16 6.51
C ASN A 540 -18.62 2.42 5.69
N VAL A 541 -17.65 3.31 5.46
CA VAL A 541 -17.83 4.48 4.59
C VAL A 541 -18.14 4.04 3.16
N VAL A 542 -17.42 3.06 2.65
CA VAL A 542 -17.62 2.52 1.30
C VAL A 542 -18.97 1.81 1.15
N MET A 543 -19.42 1.07 2.18
CA MET A 543 -20.74 0.42 2.21
C MET A 543 -21.92 1.39 2.20
N THR A 544 -21.68 2.68 2.46
CA THR A 544 -22.70 3.72 2.27
C THR A 544 -23.08 3.88 0.79
N PHE A 545 -22.20 3.49 -0.14
CA PHE A 545 -22.49 3.47 -1.57
C PHE A 545 -23.00 2.09 -2.00
N ARG A 546 -24.10 2.05 -2.76
CA ARG A 546 -24.51 0.81 -3.44
C ARG A 546 -23.69 0.59 -4.70
N LEU A 547 -22.99 -0.54 -4.72
CA LEU A 547 -22.27 -1.05 -5.88
C LEU A 547 -23.12 -2.16 -6.53
N SER A 548 -23.01 -2.34 -7.85
CA SER A 548 -23.55 -3.55 -8.48
C SER A 548 -22.76 -4.75 -7.98
N ALA A 549 -23.47 -5.81 -7.61
CA ALA A 549 -22.90 -7.08 -7.17
C ALA A 549 -21.95 -7.68 -8.22
#